data_AF-A0A976KVA3-F1
#
_entry.id   AF-A0A976KVA3-F1
#
_cell.length_a   1.000
_cell.length_b   1.000
_cell.length_c   1.000
_cell.angle_alpha   90.00
_cell.angle_beta   90.00
_cell.angle_gamma   90.00
#
_symmetry.space_group_name_H-M   'P 1'
#
loop_
_entity.id
_entity.type
_entity.pdbx_description
1 polymer ?
#
loop_
_entity_poly.entity_id
_entity_poly.type
_entity_poly.pdbx_seq_one_letter_code
_entity_poly.pdbx_strand_id
1 'polypeptide(L)'
;MPSGALTTEQLLAWRVEPIEIGSIANTRTIERFGDVVSIRHSPALPAEPTTCIIRRGELTTHPGWPQPHALKNDDELVVNVRPSQARRWLDYLTALSDGGPERWTLAPVSDEPGATFKLWLVATARVRLGDAHDSPPIHVAARHDALGLRLAQVALSFGADVMAGPIADERRLPLAGMTRPTENTKTGLALLIQQAARRPQLTPSDRPGETV
;
A
#
# COMPACT_ATOMS: atom_id res chain seq x y z
N MET A 1 -16.22 -4.51 19.39
CA MET A 1 -16.32 -4.06 17.98
C MET A 1 -17.53 -4.73 17.37
N PRO A 2 -18.43 -4.02 16.69
CA PRO A 2 -19.61 -4.63 16.09
C PRO A 2 -19.15 -5.64 15.03
N SER A 3 -19.53 -6.90 15.22
CA SER A 3 -19.18 -8.06 14.39
C SER A 3 -19.89 -8.09 13.03
N GLY A 4 -20.37 -6.94 12.54
CA GLY A 4 -21.10 -6.83 11.29
C GLY A 4 -20.20 -6.32 10.17
N ALA A 5 -20.35 -6.90 8.97
CA ALA A 5 -19.66 -6.41 7.77
C ALA A 5 -20.01 -4.93 7.54
N LEU A 6 -18.99 -4.08 7.36
CA LEU A 6 -19.17 -2.65 7.11
C LEU A 6 -19.83 -2.43 5.74
N THR A 7 -20.91 -1.66 5.73
CA THR A 7 -21.64 -1.36 4.49
C THR A 7 -20.90 -0.34 3.63
N THR A 8 -21.16 -0.35 2.32
CA THR A 8 -20.59 0.60 1.37
C THR A 8 -20.95 2.05 1.73
N GLU A 9 -22.15 2.32 2.26
CA GLU A 9 -22.55 3.66 2.70
C GLU A 9 -21.77 4.14 3.92
N GLN A 10 -21.57 3.28 4.92
CA GLN A 10 -20.74 3.61 6.08
C GLN A 10 -19.31 3.97 5.66
N LEU A 11 -18.72 3.16 4.77
CA LEU A 11 -17.36 3.41 4.29
C LEU A 11 -17.26 4.74 3.52
N LEU A 12 -18.25 5.09 2.71
CA LEU A 12 -18.26 6.40 2.03
C LEU A 12 -18.42 7.57 2.99
N ALA A 13 -19.25 7.43 4.03
CA ALA A 13 -19.46 8.49 5.02
C ALA A 13 -18.14 8.85 5.75
N TRP A 14 -17.30 7.85 6.05
CA TRP A 14 -15.99 8.05 6.68
C TRP A 14 -14.89 8.59 5.75
N ARG A 15 -15.20 8.93 4.50
CA ARG A 15 -14.21 9.47 3.57
C ARG A 15 -13.65 10.83 4.00
N VAL A 16 -14.48 11.65 4.66
CA VAL A 16 -14.09 12.99 5.11
C VAL A 16 -13.30 12.93 6.43
N GLU A 17 -13.56 11.92 7.25
CA GLU A 17 -12.93 11.70 8.55
C GLU A 17 -12.53 10.23 8.70
N PRO A 18 -11.37 9.84 8.14
CA PRO A 18 -11.00 8.43 8.00
C PRO A 18 -10.44 7.82 9.28
N ILE A 19 -10.51 8.52 10.43
CA ILE A 19 -9.91 8.05 11.70
C ILE A 19 -10.56 6.74 12.14
N GLU A 20 -11.90 6.68 12.09
CA GLU A 20 -12.66 5.48 12.49
C GLU A 20 -12.30 4.27 11.62
N ILE A 21 -12.35 4.44 10.29
CA ILE A 21 -11.98 3.37 9.37
C ILE A 21 -10.49 3.01 9.46
N GLY A 22 -9.62 3.99 9.71
CA GLY A 22 -8.20 3.79 9.93
C GLY A 22 -7.93 2.90 11.14
N SER A 23 -8.59 3.18 12.26
CA SER A 23 -8.52 2.36 13.47
C SER A 23 -8.94 0.90 13.20
N ILE A 24 -10.07 0.69 12.52
CA ILE A 24 -10.54 -0.65 12.15
C ILE A 24 -9.54 -1.36 11.22
N ALA A 25 -9.05 -0.67 10.19
CA ALA A 25 -8.07 -1.20 9.25
C ALA A 25 -6.75 -1.57 9.95
N ASN A 26 -6.32 -0.75 10.91
CA ASN A 26 -5.13 -0.99 11.73
C ASN A 26 -5.28 -2.24 12.59
N THR A 27 -6.42 -2.40 13.27
CA THR A 27 -6.74 -3.62 14.02
C THR A 27 -6.67 -4.85 13.14
N ARG A 28 -7.33 -4.82 11.97
CA ARG A 28 -7.29 -5.94 11.00
C ARG A 28 -5.89 -6.26 10.50
N THR A 29 -5.05 -5.24 10.35
CA THR A 29 -3.65 -5.42 9.96
C THR A 29 -2.85 -6.10 11.06
N ILE A 30 -3.03 -5.69 12.32
CA ILE A 30 -2.38 -6.31 13.47
C ILE A 30 -2.82 -7.76 13.63
N GLU A 31 -4.11 -8.03 13.52
CA GLU A 31 -4.65 -9.39 13.62
C GLU A 31 -4.05 -10.33 12.55
N ARG A 32 -3.77 -9.80 11.35
CA ARG A 32 -3.37 -10.62 10.21
C ARG A 32 -1.87 -10.68 9.95
N PHE A 33 -1.13 -9.62 10.27
CA PHE A 33 0.31 -9.50 10.00
C PHE A 33 1.14 -9.19 11.26
N GLY A 34 0.48 -9.03 12.42
CA GLY A 34 1.14 -8.56 13.63
C GLY A 34 1.61 -7.11 13.50
N ASP A 35 2.77 -6.84 14.09
CA ASP A 35 3.44 -5.53 14.01
C ASP A 35 4.44 -5.43 12.86
N VAL A 36 4.51 -6.44 11.98
CA VAL A 36 5.50 -6.50 10.89
C VAL A 36 5.05 -5.65 9.69
N VAL A 37 5.98 -4.86 9.15
CA VAL A 37 5.80 -4.11 7.90
C VAL A 37 6.91 -4.47 6.93
N SER A 38 6.53 -4.90 5.74
CA SER A 38 7.48 -5.24 4.68
C SER A 38 8.02 -3.99 3.99
N ILE A 39 9.33 -3.91 3.79
CA ILE A 39 9.96 -2.93 2.91
C ILE A 39 10.17 -3.60 1.55
N ARG A 40 9.52 -3.06 0.52
CA ARG A 40 9.58 -3.60 -0.85
C ARG A 40 10.15 -2.58 -1.82
N HIS A 41 11.11 -3.03 -2.63
CA HIS A 41 11.57 -2.25 -3.77
C HIS A 41 10.57 -2.38 -4.92
N SER A 42 10.09 -1.24 -5.42
CA SER A 42 9.21 -1.17 -6.58
C SER A 42 9.70 -0.08 -7.54
N PRO A 43 9.58 -0.25 -8.87
CA PRO A 43 9.95 0.78 -9.84
C PRO A 43 9.18 2.09 -9.58
N ALA A 44 9.78 3.22 -9.92
CA ALA A 44 9.15 4.53 -9.77
C ALA A 44 7.87 4.60 -10.62
N LEU A 45 6.81 5.18 -10.06
CA LEU A 45 5.61 5.44 -10.84
C LEU A 45 5.88 6.50 -11.93
N PRO A 46 5.11 6.46 -13.04
CA PRO A 46 5.10 7.54 -14.00
C PRO A 46 4.74 8.87 -13.36
N ALA A 47 5.20 9.97 -13.96
CA ALA A 47 4.92 11.33 -13.48
C ALA A 47 3.41 11.64 -13.44
N GLU A 48 2.66 11.11 -14.39
CA GLU A 48 1.20 11.16 -14.38
C GLU A 48 0.65 9.92 -13.66
N PRO A 49 -0.07 10.08 -12.55
CA PRO A 49 -0.60 8.95 -11.80
C PRO A 49 -1.56 8.12 -12.66
N THR A 50 -1.15 6.89 -12.93
CA THR A 50 -1.90 5.95 -13.76
C THR A 50 -2.05 4.62 -13.06
N THR A 51 -3.05 3.85 -13.47
CA THR A 51 -3.18 2.46 -12.99
C THR A 51 -2.10 1.63 -13.67
N CYS A 52 -1.39 0.80 -12.91
CA CYS A 52 -0.37 -0.09 -13.46
C CYS A 52 -0.29 -1.41 -12.71
N ILE A 53 0.25 -2.42 -13.38
CA ILE A 53 0.64 -3.69 -12.78
C ILE A 53 2.16 -3.74 -12.82
N ILE A 54 2.78 -3.99 -11.67
CA ILE A 54 4.20 -4.26 -11.55
C ILE A 54 4.35 -5.76 -11.36
N ARG A 55 5.03 -6.40 -12.32
CA ARG A 55 5.27 -7.84 -12.33
C ARG A 55 6.75 -8.09 -12.51
N ARG A 56 7.39 -8.76 -11.53
CA ARG A 56 8.84 -9.04 -11.54
C ARG A 56 9.69 -7.77 -11.78
N GLY A 57 9.26 -6.66 -11.19
CA GLY A 57 9.92 -5.34 -11.33
C GLY A 57 9.58 -4.57 -12.61
N GLU A 58 8.85 -5.15 -13.56
CA GLU A 58 8.42 -4.47 -14.78
C GLU A 58 7.05 -3.81 -14.59
N LEU A 59 6.97 -2.51 -14.89
CA LEU A 59 5.74 -1.73 -14.78
C LEU A 59 5.02 -1.68 -16.13
N THR A 60 3.76 -2.13 -16.16
CA THR A 60 2.86 -2.01 -17.31
C THR A 60 1.68 -1.10 -16.97
N THR A 61 1.45 -0.04 -17.73
CA THR A 61 0.33 0.89 -17.52
C THR A 61 -0.98 0.34 -18.09
N HIS A 62 -2.10 0.72 -17.48
CA HIS A 62 -3.43 0.30 -17.89
C HIS A 62 -4.37 1.52 -18.03
N PRO A 63 -5.18 1.59 -19.10
CA PRO A 63 -6.09 2.73 -19.34
C PRO A 63 -7.28 2.79 -18.35
N GLY A 64 -7.42 1.79 -17.48
CA GLY A 64 -8.44 1.71 -16.46
C GLY A 64 -8.07 0.65 -15.42
N TRP A 65 -8.99 0.37 -14.51
CA TRP A 65 -8.76 -0.64 -13.48
C TRP A 65 -8.87 -2.04 -14.09
N PRO A 66 -7.82 -2.88 -13.99
CA PRO A 66 -7.81 -4.21 -14.59
C PRO A 66 -8.88 -5.08 -13.95
N GLN A 67 -9.36 -6.09 -14.68
CA GLN A 67 -10.25 -7.09 -14.09
C GLN A 67 -9.46 -7.99 -13.13
N PRO A 68 -10.06 -8.53 -12.06
CA PRO A 68 -9.35 -9.37 -11.08
C PRO A 68 -8.57 -10.53 -11.70
N HIS A 69 -9.12 -11.19 -12.73
CA HIS A 69 -8.49 -12.30 -13.44
C HIS A 69 -7.26 -11.92 -14.29
N ALA A 70 -6.99 -10.64 -14.49
CA ALA A 70 -5.78 -10.17 -15.18
C ALA A 70 -4.55 -10.18 -14.25
N LEU A 71 -4.77 -10.21 -12.93
CA LEU A 71 -3.73 -10.27 -11.92
C LEU A 71 -3.21 -11.71 -11.79
N LYS A 72 -1.92 -11.82 -11.48
CA LYS A 72 -1.22 -13.07 -11.18
C LYS A 72 -0.66 -13.01 -9.76
N ASN A 73 -0.27 -14.18 -9.25
CA ASN A 73 0.47 -14.22 -8.01
C ASN A 73 1.75 -13.38 -8.09
N ASP A 74 2.06 -12.72 -6.99
CA ASP A 74 3.19 -11.81 -6.78
C ASP A 74 3.13 -10.48 -7.57
N ASP A 75 2.01 -10.18 -8.23
CA ASP A 75 1.79 -8.86 -8.81
C ASP A 75 1.65 -7.78 -7.73
N GLU A 76 2.14 -6.58 -8.03
CA GLU A 76 1.73 -5.35 -7.36
C GLU A 76 0.82 -4.56 -8.29
N LEU A 77 -0.46 -4.45 -7.92
CA LEU A 77 -1.45 -3.62 -8.60
C LEU A 77 -1.44 -2.22 -7.97
N VAL A 78 -1.10 -1.22 -8.76
CA VAL A 78 -1.22 0.20 -8.38
C VAL A 78 -2.47 0.76 -9.03
N VAL A 79 -3.38 1.33 -8.24
CA VAL A 79 -4.66 1.85 -8.74
C VAL A 79 -4.74 3.34 -8.45
N ASN A 80 -4.76 4.17 -9.50
CA ASN A 80 -5.07 5.59 -9.34
C ASN A 80 -6.59 5.76 -9.17
N VAL A 81 -6.99 6.35 -8.05
CA VAL A 81 -8.38 6.58 -7.67
C VAL A 81 -8.60 8.07 -7.40
N ARG A 82 -9.68 8.62 -7.97
CA ARG A 82 -10.13 9.99 -7.69
C ARG A 82 -11.32 10.00 -6.73
N PRO A 83 -11.57 11.10 -5.99
CA PRO A 83 -12.72 11.24 -5.10
C PRO A 83 -14.06 10.95 -5.78
N SER A 84 -14.24 11.35 -7.05
CA SER A 84 -15.46 11.06 -7.82
C SER A 84 -15.69 9.56 -8.06
N GLN A 85 -14.66 8.72 -7.88
CA GLN A 85 -14.71 7.28 -8.10
C GLN A 85 -14.84 6.48 -6.79
N ALA A 86 -15.08 7.14 -5.64
CA ALA A 86 -15.08 6.48 -4.33
C ALA A 86 -16.04 5.29 -4.22
N ARG A 87 -17.26 5.39 -4.78
CA ARG A 87 -18.19 4.25 -4.83
C ARG A 87 -17.61 3.10 -5.66
N ARG A 88 -17.23 3.42 -6.90
CA ARG A 88 -16.63 2.47 -7.85
C ARG A 88 -15.43 1.75 -7.23
N TRP A 89 -14.61 2.46 -6.46
CA TRP A 89 -13.48 1.91 -5.72
C TRP A 89 -13.90 0.81 -4.73
N LEU A 90 -14.94 1.07 -3.94
CA LEU A 90 -15.45 0.07 -3.00
C LEU A 90 -16.02 -1.16 -3.72
N ASP A 91 -16.76 -0.95 -4.81
CA ASP A 91 -17.30 -2.05 -5.62
C ASP A 91 -16.16 -2.88 -6.26
N TYR A 92 -15.10 -2.20 -6.70
CA TYR A 92 -13.91 -2.83 -7.26
C TYR A 92 -13.13 -3.64 -6.22
N LEU A 93 -13.00 -3.15 -4.99
CA LEU A 93 -12.39 -3.89 -3.89
C LEU A 93 -13.16 -5.18 -3.57
N THR A 94 -14.49 -5.15 -3.63
CA THR A 94 -15.31 -6.36 -3.50
C THR A 94 -15.01 -7.35 -4.64
N ALA A 95 -15.02 -6.88 -5.89
CA ALA A 95 -14.69 -7.74 -7.03
C ALA A 95 -13.27 -8.33 -6.95
N LEU A 96 -12.29 -7.58 -6.44
CA LEU A 96 -10.92 -8.05 -6.21
C LEU A 96 -10.85 -9.10 -5.10
N SER A 97 -11.64 -8.95 -4.03
CA SER A 97 -11.72 -9.94 -2.95
C SER A 97 -12.30 -11.27 -3.46
N ASP A 98 -13.26 -11.21 -4.39
CA ASP A 98 -13.99 -12.39 -4.87
C ASP A 98 -13.26 -13.13 -6.01
N GLY A 99 -12.47 -12.42 -6.82
CA GLY A 99 -11.90 -12.97 -8.06
C GLY A 99 -10.41 -12.73 -8.27
N GLY A 100 -9.72 -12.13 -7.28
CA GLY A 100 -8.27 -11.89 -7.34
C GLY A 100 -7.44 -13.16 -7.09
N PRO A 101 -6.13 -13.13 -7.39
CA PRO A 101 -5.22 -14.23 -7.06
C PRO A 101 -5.01 -14.32 -5.55
N GLU A 102 -4.41 -15.42 -5.10
CA GLU A 102 -4.18 -15.68 -3.67
C GLU A 102 -3.14 -14.75 -3.05
N ARG A 103 -2.07 -14.43 -3.78
CA ARG A 103 -0.93 -13.65 -3.27
C ARG A 103 -0.61 -12.50 -4.19
N TRP A 104 -0.86 -11.28 -3.74
CA TRP A 104 -0.55 -10.08 -4.51
C TRP A 104 -0.56 -8.87 -3.58
N THR A 105 -0.29 -7.69 -4.13
CA THR A 105 -0.25 -6.45 -3.36
C THR A 105 -1.04 -5.36 -4.05
N LEU A 106 -1.86 -4.65 -3.29
CA LEU A 106 -2.62 -3.50 -3.75
C LEU A 106 -1.99 -2.21 -3.22
N ALA A 107 -1.69 -1.28 -4.11
CA ALA A 107 -1.23 0.06 -3.81
C ALA A 107 -2.25 1.10 -4.32
N PRO A 108 -3.21 1.54 -3.49
CA PRO A 108 -4.07 2.63 -3.89
C PRO A 108 -3.29 3.94 -3.90
N VAL A 109 -3.43 4.72 -4.97
CA VAL A 109 -2.85 6.06 -5.10
C VAL A 109 -3.91 7.06 -5.57
N SER A 110 -3.63 8.34 -5.41
CA SER A 110 -4.49 9.42 -5.90
C SER A 110 -3.63 10.61 -6.34
N ASP A 111 -3.97 11.19 -7.50
CA ASP A 111 -3.40 12.44 -8.01
C ASP A 111 -3.93 13.68 -7.28
N GLU A 112 -4.99 13.54 -6.49
CA GLU A 112 -5.64 14.67 -5.84
C GLU A 112 -4.87 15.16 -4.61
N PRO A 113 -4.87 16.48 -4.35
CA PRO A 113 -4.28 17.03 -3.15
C PRO A 113 -5.08 16.61 -1.92
N GLY A 114 -4.38 16.28 -0.84
CA GLY A 114 -5.00 15.97 0.46
C GLY A 114 -4.66 14.57 0.97
N ALA A 115 -4.30 14.50 2.25
CA ALA A 115 -3.92 13.27 2.93
C ALA A 115 -5.13 12.38 3.24
N THR A 116 -6.26 12.98 3.61
CA THR A 116 -7.46 12.30 4.09
C THR A 116 -7.99 11.25 3.11
N PHE A 117 -8.16 11.62 1.84
CA PHE A 117 -8.68 10.70 0.83
C PHE A 117 -7.69 9.55 0.56
N LYS A 118 -6.39 9.84 0.51
CA LYS A 118 -5.33 8.83 0.33
C LYS A 118 -5.32 7.80 1.47
N LEU A 119 -5.44 8.26 2.71
CA LEU A 119 -5.55 7.39 3.88
C LEU A 119 -6.85 6.58 3.88
N TRP A 120 -7.96 7.18 3.45
CA TRP A 120 -9.23 6.48 3.27
C TRP A 120 -9.13 5.33 2.24
N LEU A 121 -8.41 5.53 1.13
CA LEU A 121 -8.19 4.46 0.15
C LEU A 121 -7.43 3.27 0.73
N VAL A 122 -6.37 3.53 1.51
CA VAL A 122 -5.60 2.48 2.20
C VAL A 122 -6.48 1.74 3.21
N ALA A 123 -7.23 2.47 4.04
CA ALA A 123 -8.10 1.88 5.06
C ALA A 123 -9.22 1.05 4.46
N THR A 124 -9.90 1.55 3.42
CA THR A 124 -10.95 0.80 2.72
C THR A 124 -10.41 -0.45 2.03
N ALA A 125 -9.21 -0.40 1.44
CA ALA A 125 -8.55 -1.58 0.87
C ALA A 125 -8.35 -2.67 1.93
N ARG A 126 -7.74 -2.33 3.07
CA ARG A 126 -7.51 -3.29 4.15
C ARG A 126 -8.80 -3.83 4.74
N VAL A 127 -9.81 -2.98 4.91
CA VAL A 127 -11.13 -3.42 5.38
C VAL A 127 -11.70 -4.44 4.39
N ARG A 128 -11.89 -4.08 3.11
CA ARG A 128 -12.56 -4.96 2.15
C ARG A 128 -11.80 -6.24 1.82
N LEU A 129 -10.47 -6.18 1.71
CA LEU A 129 -9.65 -7.34 1.37
C LEU A 129 -9.29 -8.20 2.60
N GLY A 130 -9.54 -7.69 3.81
CA GLY A 130 -9.22 -8.36 5.07
C GLY A 130 -10.29 -9.34 5.56
N ASP A 131 -11.50 -9.33 4.99
CA ASP A 131 -12.66 -10.07 5.50
C ASP A 131 -12.66 -11.58 5.15
N ALA A 132 -11.83 -12.03 4.21
CA ALA A 132 -11.69 -13.47 3.91
C ALA A 132 -10.76 -14.15 4.93
N HIS A 133 -11.31 -14.80 5.96
CA HIS A 133 -10.57 -15.47 7.05
C HIS A 133 -9.77 -16.71 6.58
N ASP A 134 -10.19 -17.37 5.51
CA ASP A 134 -9.57 -18.63 5.05
C ASP A 134 -8.60 -18.46 3.85
N SER A 135 -8.46 -17.23 3.33
CA SER A 135 -7.59 -16.95 2.18
C SER A 135 -6.22 -16.41 2.61
N PRO A 136 -5.15 -16.62 1.82
CA PRO A 136 -3.88 -15.96 2.06
C PRO A 136 -4.05 -14.43 2.14
N PRO A 137 -3.29 -13.74 3.02
CA PRO A 137 -3.45 -12.32 3.22
C PRO A 137 -3.05 -11.51 1.98
N ILE A 138 -3.99 -10.71 1.45
CA ILE A 138 -3.66 -9.70 0.45
C ILE A 138 -2.95 -8.53 1.14
N HIS A 139 -1.79 -8.17 0.61
CA HIS A 139 -0.97 -7.07 1.12
C HIS A 139 -1.48 -5.73 0.61
N VAL A 140 -1.44 -4.70 1.47
CA VAL A 140 -1.78 -3.32 1.13
C VAL A 140 -0.54 -2.46 1.29
N ALA A 141 -0.12 -1.84 0.19
CA ALA A 141 1.10 -1.04 0.14
C ALA A 141 0.85 0.45 0.25
N ALA A 142 1.62 1.09 1.13
CA ALA A 142 1.84 2.53 1.16
C ALA A 142 3.03 2.88 0.25
N ARG A 143 2.75 3.39 -0.95
CA ARG A 143 3.77 3.81 -1.91
C ARG A 143 4.34 5.17 -1.56
N HIS A 144 5.59 5.22 -1.11
CA HIS A 144 6.20 6.47 -0.64
C HIS A 144 6.53 7.45 -1.77
N ASP A 145 6.63 7.00 -3.02
CA ASP A 145 6.79 7.85 -4.21
C ASP A 145 5.47 8.51 -4.66
N ALA A 146 4.32 7.96 -4.30
CA ALA A 146 3.01 8.58 -4.54
C ALA A 146 2.46 9.38 -3.34
N LEU A 147 2.70 8.89 -2.12
CA LEU A 147 2.19 9.50 -0.89
C LEU A 147 3.17 10.55 -0.31
N GLY A 148 4.46 10.41 -0.59
CA GLY A 148 5.52 10.98 0.22
C GLY A 148 5.79 10.14 1.48
N LEU A 149 7.02 10.19 1.98
CA LEU A 149 7.49 9.34 3.08
C LEU A 149 6.66 9.47 4.37
N ARG A 150 6.31 10.70 4.76
CA ARG A 150 5.58 10.97 6.00
C ARG A 150 4.14 10.47 5.94
N LEU A 151 3.46 10.67 4.82
CA LEU A 151 2.10 10.15 4.66
C LEU A 151 2.11 8.62 4.53
N ALA A 152 3.11 8.04 3.86
CA ALA A 152 3.28 6.58 3.80
C ALA A 152 3.52 5.98 5.20
N GLN A 153 4.27 6.65 6.06
CA GLN A 153 4.44 6.26 7.46
C GLN A 153 3.11 6.31 8.23
N VAL A 154 2.32 7.38 8.07
CA VAL A 154 0.98 7.48 8.67
C VAL A 154 0.05 6.39 8.16
N ALA A 155 0.13 6.03 6.87
CA ALA A 155 -0.69 4.99 6.26
C ALA A 155 -0.51 3.60 6.89
N LEU A 156 0.59 3.34 7.59
CA LEU A 156 0.78 2.12 8.39
C LEU A 156 -0.26 1.98 9.50
N SER A 157 -0.71 3.10 10.07
CA SER A 157 -1.81 3.15 11.04
C SER A 157 -3.20 3.16 10.40
N PHE A 158 -3.27 3.09 9.07
CA PHE A 158 -4.50 3.02 8.29
C PHE A 158 -4.62 1.71 7.50
N GLY A 159 -3.77 0.73 7.81
CA GLY A 159 -3.91 -0.64 7.31
C GLY A 159 -2.95 -1.06 6.22
N ALA A 160 -1.97 -0.22 5.86
CA ALA A 160 -0.85 -0.65 5.05
C ALA A 160 0.12 -1.52 5.87
N ASP A 161 0.53 -2.63 5.30
CA ASP A 161 1.52 -3.57 5.85
C ASP A 161 2.78 -3.67 4.99
N VAL A 162 2.80 -2.96 3.86
CA VAL A 162 3.97 -2.83 2.98
C VAL A 162 4.30 -1.35 2.79
N MET A 163 5.58 -1.00 2.94
CA MET A 163 6.13 0.28 2.49
C MET A 163 6.89 0.03 1.18
N ALA A 164 6.37 0.59 0.09
CA ALA A 164 6.84 0.28 -1.27
C ALA A 164 7.30 1.54 -2.02
N GLY A 165 8.18 1.34 -3.00
CA GLY A 165 8.64 2.38 -3.91
C GLY A 165 10.14 2.27 -4.25
N PRO A 166 10.70 3.26 -4.95
CA PRO A 166 12.11 3.30 -5.30
C PRO A 166 12.99 3.44 -4.07
N ILE A 167 13.89 2.48 -3.88
CA ILE A 167 14.81 2.47 -2.73
C ILE A 167 16.16 2.98 -3.21
N ALA A 168 16.64 4.05 -2.59
CA ALA A 168 17.97 4.59 -2.86
C ALA A 168 19.05 3.74 -2.20
N ASP A 169 20.23 3.71 -2.81
CA ASP A 169 21.41 3.10 -2.23
C ASP A 169 21.84 3.82 -0.95
N GLU A 170 22.39 3.05 -0.01
CA GLU A 170 23.01 3.61 1.19
C GLU A 170 24.28 4.39 0.81
N ARG A 171 24.31 5.65 1.22
CA ARG A 171 25.49 6.49 1.01
C ARG A 171 26.51 6.22 2.11
N ARG A 172 27.73 5.85 1.71
CA ARG A 172 28.83 5.53 2.63
C ARG A 172 29.61 6.75 3.12
N LEU A 173 29.41 7.93 2.53
CA LEU A 173 30.13 9.15 2.87
C LEU A 173 29.19 10.36 2.97
N PRO A 174 29.31 11.20 4.01
CA PRO A 174 28.65 12.49 4.04
C PRO A 174 29.27 13.41 2.98
N LEU A 175 28.52 13.72 1.92
CA LEU A 175 28.92 14.75 0.96
C LEU A 175 28.81 16.11 1.64
N ALA A 176 29.91 16.86 1.70
CA ALA A 176 29.91 18.23 2.18
C ALA A 176 28.85 19.06 1.43
N GLY A 177 27.95 19.71 2.17
CA GLY A 177 26.88 20.55 1.60
C GLY A 177 25.53 19.87 1.43
N MET A 178 25.39 18.56 1.68
CA MET A 178 24.08 17.90 1.73
C MET A 178 23.56 17.84 3.17
N THR A 179 22.51 18.60 3.45
CA THR A 179 21.99 18.82 4.82
C THR A 179 21.05 17.72 5.33
N ARG A 180 20.62 16.76 4.50
CA ARG A 180 19.72 15.67 4.92
C ARG A 180 20.12 14.32 4.32
N PRO A 181 20.20 13.24 5.13
CA PRO A 181 20.26 11.87 4.64
C PRO A 181 19.06 11.56 3.74
N THR A 182 19.26 10.75 2.70
CA THR A 182 18.17 10.22 1.87
C THR A 182 17.33 9.25 2.69
N GLU A 183 16.11 9.66 3.03
CA GLU A 183 15.18 8.90 3.88
C GLU A 183 14.57 7.68 3.15
N ASN A 184 14.63 7.61 1.82
CA ASN A 184 14.16 6.47 1.02
C ASN A 184 15.22 5.36 0.83
N THR A 185 16.19 5.24 1.74
CA THR A 185 17.12 4.11 1.82
C THR A 185 16.51 2.97 2.64
N LYS A 186 17.05 1.74 2.53
CA LYS A 186 16.57 0.61 3.36
C LYS A 186 16.58 0.94 4.86
N THR A 187 17.68 1.50 5.35
CA THR A 187 17.80 1.97 6.75
C THR A 187 16.81 3.09 7.07
N GLY A 188 16.68 4.08 6.19
CA GLY A 188 15.76 5.20 6.39
C GLY A 188 14.30 4.74 6.51
N LEU A 189 13.85 3.88 5.60
CA LEU A 189 12.52 3.29 5.63
C LEU A 189 12.31 2.42 6.89
N ALA A 190 13.31 1.63 7.28
CA ALA A 190 13.25 0.84 8.52
C ALA A 190 13.08 1.71 9.77
N LEU A 191 13.79 2.84 9.86
CA LEU A 191 13.64 3.80 10.95
C LEU A 191 12.26 4.45 10.97
N LEU A 192 11.70 4.80 9.81
CA LEU A 192 10.34 5.34 9.71
C LEU A 192 9.30 4.33 10.20
N ILE A 193 9.45 3.06 9.83
CA ILE A 193 8.58 1.98 10.30
C ILE A 193 8.69 1.80 11.83
N GLN A 194 9.91 1.81 12.38
CA GLN A 194 10.13 1.73 13.84
C GLN A 194 9.52 2.91 14.59
N GLN A 195 9.63 4.13 14.04
CA GLN A 195 8.99 5.32 14.60
C GLN A 195 7.46 5.23 14.61
N ALA A 196 6.86 4.43 13.73
CA ALA A 196 5.44 4.10 13.74
C ALA A 196 5.09 2.93 14.68
N ALA A 197 6.01 2.53 15.57
CA ALA A 197 5.88 1.38 16.47
C ALA A 197 5.61 0.05 15.74
N ARG A 198 6.23 -0.13 14.57
CA ARG A 198 6.18 -1.35 13.76
C ARG A 198 7.57 -1.97 13.59
N ARG A 199 7.63 -3.27 13.31
CA ARG A 199 8.87 -3.99 13.02
C ARG A 199 9.11 -4.06 11.50
N PRO A 200 10.21 -3.47 11.00
CA PRO A 200 10.53 -3.57 9.59
C PRO A 200 11.02 -4.97 9.22
N GLN A 201 10.54 -5.49 8.10
CA GLN A 201 11.05 -6.71 7.47
C GLN A 201 11.45 -6.37 6.03
N LEU A 202 12.70 -6.67 5.66
CA LEU A 202 13.09 -6.59 4.26
C LEU A 202 12.47 -7.79 3.53
N THR A 203 11.68 -7.54 2.49
CA THR A 203 11.30 -8.63 1.59
C THR A 203 12.56 -9.08 0.85
N PRO A 204 12.85 -10.40 0.77
CA PRO A 204 13.92 -10.90 -0.08
C PRO A 204 13.73 -10.30 -1.48
N SER A 205 14.77 -9.69 -2.05
CA SER A 205 14.64 -9.20 -3.41
C SER A 205 14.42 -10.40 -4.33
N ASP A 206 13.39 -10.35 -5.18
CA ASP A 206 13.29 -11.20 -6.38
C ASP A 206 14.39 -10.83 -7.38
N ARG A 207 15.65 -10.97 -6.95
CA ARG A 207 16.80 -11.04 -7.83
C ARG A 207 17.09 -12.52 -8.02
N PRO A 208 16.92 -13.07 -9.24
CA PRO A 208 17.55 -14.34 -9.54
C PRO A 208 19.07 -14.12 -9.48
N GLY A 209 19.75 -14.71 -8.49
CA GLY A 209 21.20 -14.97 -8.59
C GLY A 209 22.17 -14.46 -7.52
N GLU A 210 21.76 -14.12 -6.29
CA GLU A 210 22.73 -13.96 -5.18
C GLU A 210 22.58 -15.13 -4.18
N THR A 211 23.26 -16.23 -4.48
CA THR A 211 23.60 -17.27 -3.51
C THR A 211 24.64 -16.73 -2.53
N VAL A 212 24.41 -17.01 -1.24
CA VAL A 212 25.41 -16.93 -0.15
C VAL A 212 26.63 -17.78 -0.47
#